data_AF-A0A4T0H2P2-F1
#
_entry.id   AF-A0A4T0H2P2-F1
#
_cell.length_a   1.000
_cell.length_b   1.000
_cell.length_c   1.000
_cell.angle_alpha   90.00
_cell.angle_beta   90.00
_cell.angle_gamma   90.00
#
_symmetry.space_group_name_H-M   'P 1'
#
loop_
_entity.id
_entity.type
_entity.pdbx_description
1 polymer ?
#
loop_
_entity_poly.entity_id
_entity_poly.type
_entity_poly.pdbx_seq_one_letter_code
_entity_poly.pdbx_strand_id
1 'polypeptide(L)'
;MELSNKLSNLRKDIDSVENEIKDNVISNQNELFKYSESYSNINNYNISGTSQQLYDKISQLKSKISADYDELSNDIVDLTNVESALNLLRQVFKFRTLSSLLDRRLQNSVINDQDIAQIVLTVEELDKMLLNPDLNKLQAHKSKIQAQNSNNSKSSSIDHLLLSNKGFLNNVFDNLAM
;
A
#
# COMPACT_ATOMS: atom_id res chain seq x y z
N MET A 1 -88.99 -29.35 19.79
CA MET A 1 -89.03 -28.23 18.81
C MET A 1 -87.75 -27.42 18.82
N GLU A 2 -87.21 -27.05 19.97
CA GLU A 2 -86.01 -26.18 20.08
C GLU A 2 -84.75 -26.74 19.41
N LEU A 3 -84.49 -28.05 19.56
CA LEU A 3 -83.35 -28.73 18.92
C LEU A 3 -83.45 -28.73 17.38
N SER A 4 -84.67 -28.91 16.85
CA SER A 4 -84.92 -28.90 15.40
C SER A 4 -84.69 -27.52 14.80
N ASN A 5 -85.07 -26.45 15.52
CA ASN A 5 -84.82 -25.08 15.07
C ASN A 5 -83.33 -24.74 15.12
N LYS A 6 -82.61 -25.17 16.17
CA LYS A 6 -81.16 -25.00 16.28
C LYS A 6 -80.40 -25.73 15.15
N LEU A 7 -80.80 -26.96 14.82
CA LEU A 7 -80.22 -27.72 13.70
C LEU A 7 -80.51 -27.08 12.33
N SER A 8 -81.73 -26.55 12.14
CA SER A 8 -82.10 -25.86 10.90
C SER A 8 -81.30 -24.57 10.70
N ASN A 9 -81.12 -23.79 11.76
CA ASN A 9 -80.31 -22.56 11.73
C ASN A 9 -78.83 -22.88 11.50
N LEU A 10 -78.28 -23.87 12.22
CA LEU A 10 -76.90 -24.30 12.03
C LEU A 10 -76.63 -24.74 10.58
N ARG A 11 -77.59 -25.43 9.96
CA ARG A 11 -77.45 -25.84 8.57
C ARG A 11 -77.44 -24.66 7.60
N LYS A 12 -78.28 -23.65 7.82
CA LYS A 12 -78.25 -22.42 7.04
C LYS A 12 -76.95 -21.64 7.21
N ASP A 13 -76.42 -21.61 8.42
CA ASP A 13 -75.14 -20.94 8.70
C ASP A 13 -73.99 -21.67 8.00
N ILE A 14 -73.99 -23.01 8.02
CA ILE A 14 -73.03 -23.83 7.28
C ILE A 14 -73.13 -23.57 5.77
N ASP A 15 -74.34 -23.60 5.22
CA ASP A 15 -74.57 -23.38 3.78
C ASP A 15 -74.15 -21.95 3.37
N SER A 16 -74.37 -20.95 4.24
CA SER A 16 -73.95 -19.56 4.01
C SER A 16 -72.43 -19.44 4.00
N VAL A 17 -71.75 -20.03 4.97
CA VAL A 17 -70.28 -20.01 5.06
C VAL A 17 -69.65 -20.78 3.91
N GLU A 18 -70.24 -21.91 3.51
CA GLU A 18 -69.74 -22.68 2.36
C GLU A 18 -69.82 -21.89 1.05
N ASN A 19 -70.92 -21.16 0.84
CA ASN A 19 -71.08 -20.30 -0.34
C ASN A 19 -70.10 -19.12 -0.29
N GLU A 20 -69.94 -18.47 0.87
CA GLU A 20 -68.99 -17.37 1.03
C GLU A 20 -67.54 -17.81 0.79
N ILE A 21 -67.16 -19.02 1.26
CA ILE A 21 -65.86 -19.60 0.99
C ILE A 21 -65.70 -19.92 -0.50
N LYS A 22 -66.70 -20.54 -1.13
CA LYS A 22 -66.63 -20.86 -2.57
C LYS A 22 -66.48 -19.59 -3.40
N ASP A 23 -67.29 -18.57 -3.14
CA ASP A 23 -67.24 -17.31 -3.87
C ASP A 23 -65.90 -16.60 -3.64
N ASN A 24 -65.43 -16.49 -2.40
CA ASN A 24 -64.12 -15.88 -2.12
C ASN A 24 -62.96 -16.67 -2.73
N VAL A 25 -62.96 -18.00 -2.66
CA VAL A 25 -61.88 -18.82 -3.20
C VAL A 25 -61.88 -18.78 -4.73
N ILE A 26 -63.05 -18.85 -5.37
CA ILE A 26 -63.18 -18.80 -6.83
C ILE A 26 -62.82 -17.39 -7.35
N SER A 27 -63.34 -16.33 -6.72
CA SER A 27 -63.05 -14.95 -7.13
C SER A 27 -61.57 -14.59 -6.96
N ASN A 28 -60.90 -15.12 -5.93
CA ASN A 28 -59.49 -14.81 -5.65
C ASN A 28 -58.50 -15.84 -6.22
N GLN A 29 -58.98 -16.89 -6.89
CA GLN A 29 -58.13 -17.97 -7.40
C GLN A 29 -57.05 -17.44 -8.37
N ASN A 30 -57.43 -16.51 -9.24
CA ASN A 30 -56.52 -15.90 -10.20
C ASN A 30 -55.46 -15.03 -9.55
N GLU A 31 -55.77 -14.34 -8.44
CA GLU A 31 -54.77 -13.57 -7.69
C GLU A 31 -53.80 -14.49 -6.95
N LEU A 32 -54.31 -15.56 -6.32
CA LEU A 32 -53.50 -16.61 -5.70
C LEU A 32 -52.52 -17.24 -6.71
N PHE A 33 -52.96 -17.52 -7.93
CA PHE A 33 -52.07 -18.00 -9.00
C PHE A 33 -51.01 -16.96 -9.40
N LYS A 34 -51.40 -15.70 -9.58
CA LYS A 34 -50.45 -14.61 -9.89
C LYS A 34 -49.40 -14.41 -8.81
N TYR A 35 -49.79 -14.48 -7.53
CA TYR A 35 -48.86 -14.41 -6.41
C TYR A 35 -47.89 -15.61 -6.42
N SER A 36 -48.40 -16.82 -6.60
CA SER A 36 -47.56 -18.03 -6.69
C SER A 36 -46.55 -17.95 -7.84
N GLU A 37 -46.98 -17.49 -9.02
CA GLU A 37 -46.11 -17.32 -10.19
C GLU A 37 -45.05 -16.23 -9.96
N SER A 38 -45.45 -15.11 -9.35
CA SER A 38 -44.52 -14.02 -8.98
C SER A 38 -43.46 -14.50 -8.00
N TYR A 39 -43.80 -15.29 -6.99
CA TYR A 39 -42.84 -15.87 -6.04
C TYR A 39 -41.93 -16.93 -6.68
N SER A 40 -42.45 -17.75 -7.60
CA SER A 40 -41.63 -18.71 -8.35
C SER A 40 -40.59 -18.01 -9.22
N ASN A 41 -40.96 -16.87 -9.82
CA ASN A 41 -40.04 -16.06 -10.62
C ASN A 41 -39.00 -15.31 -9.77
N ILE A 42 -39.28 -15.06 -8.49
CA ILE A 42 -38.31 -14.46 -7.55
C ILE A 42 -37.11 -15.39 -7.32
N ASN A 43 -37.32 -16.71 -7.22
CA ASN A 43 -36.25 -17.70 -7.14
C ASN A 43 -35.38 -17.79 -8.41
N ASN A 44 -35.86 -17.24 -9.53
CA ASN A 44 -35.14 -17.19 -10.80
C ASN A 44 -34.36 -15.88 -11.00
N TYR A 45 -34.46 -14.91 -10.08
CA TYR A 45 -33.50 -13.79 -10.12
C TYR A 45 -32.11 -14.36 -9.84
N ASN A 46 -31.20 -14.00 -10.73
CA ASN A 46 -29.85 -14.50 -10.92
C ASN A 46 -28.89 -14.18 -9.75
N ILE A 47 -29.39 -14.14 -8.51
CA ILE A 47 -28.71 -13.78 -7.26
C ILE A 47 -27.44 -14.60 -7.08
N SER A 48 -27.46 -15.89 -7.43
CA SER A 48 -26.27 -16.74 -7.44
C SER A 48 -25.20 -16.25 -8.43
N GLY A 49 -25.61 -15.84 -9.64
CA GLY A 49 -24.74 -15.26 -10.65
C GLY A 49 -24.17 -13.91 -10.22
N THR A 50 -24.99 -13.01 -9.66
CA THR A 50 -24.53 -11.71 -9.15
C THR A 50 -23.60 -11.87 -7.95
N SER A 51 -23.88 -12.81 -7.03
CA SER A 51 -23.00 -13.13 -5.91
C SER A 51 -21.67 -13.70 -6.36
N GLN A 52 -21.67 -14.63 -7.33
CA GLN A 52 -20.43 -15.20 -7.87
C GLN A 52 -19.56 -14.14 -8.55
N GLN A 53 -20.16 -13.26 -9.37
CA GLN A 53 -19.46 -12.13 -9.98
C GLN A 53 -18.88 -11.17 -8.94
N LEU A 54 -19.59 -10.96 -7.83
CA LEU A 54 -19.09 -10.15 -6.72
C LEU A 54 -17.87 -10.81 -6.06
N TYR A 55 -17.95 -12.12 -5.80
CA TYR A 55 -16.83 -12.90 -5.25
C TYR A 55 -15.61 -12.86 -6.16
N ASP A 56 -15.78 -13.04 -7.46
CA ASP A 56 -14.69 -13.00 -8.43
C ASP A 56 -14.04 -11.62 -8.46
N LYS A 57 -14.84 -10.55 -8.46
CA LYS A 57 -14.34 -9.17 -8.37
C LYS A 57 -13.59 -8.89 -7.07
N ILE A 58 -14.09 -9.37 -5.94
CA ILE A 58 -13.43 -9.24 -4.63
C ILE A 58 -12.09 -9.99 -4.64
N SER A 59 -12.04 -11.19 -5.23
CA SER A 59 -10.82 -11.99 -5.35
C SER A 59 -9.76 -11.31 -6.23
N GLN A 60 -10.19 -10.73 -7.36
CA GLN A 60 -9.32 -9.93 -8.23
C GLN A 60 -8.80 -8.68 -7.53
N LEU A 61 -9.67 -7.93 -6.83
CA LEU A 61 -9.26 -6.76 -6.04
C LEU A 61 -8.25 -7.15 -4.96
N LYS A 62 -8.50 -8.24 -4.24
CA LYS A 62 -7.60 -8.73 -3.19
C LYS A 62 -6.22 -9.09 -3.76
N SER A 63 -6.19 -9.74 -4.92
CA SER A 63 -4.94 -10.09 -5.59
C SER A 63 -4.17 -8.84 -6.03
N LYS A 64 -4.87 -7.85 -6.57
CA LYS A 64 -4.26 -6.58 -6.98
C LYS A 64 -3.70 -5.80 -5.78
N ILE A 65 -4.47 -5.68 -4.70
CA ILE A 65 -4.03 -5.01 -3.47
C ILE A 65 -2.77 -5.68 -2.89
N SER A 66 -2.68 -7.01 -2.95
CA SER A 66 -1.49 -7.73 -2.49
C SER A 66 -0.26 -7.40 -3.32
N ALA A 67 -0.39 -7.35 -4.65
CA ALA A 67 0.71 -6.98 -5.54
C ALA A 67 1.15 -5.52 -5.33
N ASP A 68 0.19 -4.59 -5.23
CA ASP A 68 0.47 -3.17 -4.98
C ASP A 68 1.15 -2.98 -3.61
N TYR A 69 0.81 -3.79 -2.60
CA TYR A 69 1.47 -3.77 -1.30
C TYR A 69 2.93 -4.24 -1.38
N ASP A 70 3.19 -5.34 -2.09
CA ASP A 70 4.56 -5.85 -2.27
C ASP A 70 5.44 -4.85 -3.03
N GLU A 71 4.89 -4.20 -4.06
CA GLU A 71 5.58 -3.13 -4.81
C GLU A 71 5.90 -1.93 -3.90
N LEU A 72 4.91 -1.43 -3.15
CA LEU A 72 5.11 -0.32 -2.22
C LEU A 72 6.12 -0.66 -1.11
N SER A 73 6.13 -1.90 -0.62
CA SER A 73 7.10 -2.35 0.36
C SER A 73 8.53 -2.30 -0.20
N ASN A 74 8.73 -2.67 -1.47
CA ASN A 74 10.04 -2.57 -2.12
C ASN A 74 10.45 -1.10 -2.32
N ASP A 75 9.53 -0.24 -2.74
CA ASP A 75 9.78 1.20 -2.88
C ASP A 75 10.21 1.86 -1.56
N ILE A 76 9.62 1.47 -0.43
CA ILE A 76 10.00 1.95 0.91
C ILE A 76 11.45 1.54 1.26
N VAL A 77 11.83 0.30 0.92
CA VAL A 77 13.21 -0.18 1.13
C VAL A 77 14.19 0.63 0.30
N ASP A 78 13.87 0.88 -0.98
CA ASP A 78 14.71 1.69 -1.86
C ASP A 78 14.79 3.15 -1.39
N LEU A 79 13.68 3.75 -0.92
CA LEU A 79 13.68 5.10 -0.34
C LEU A 79 14.57 5.18 0.91
N THR A 80 14.49 4.18 1.80
CA THR A 80 15.33 4.10 3.00
C THR A 80 16.82 4.01 2.64
N ASN A 81 17.15 3.26 1.58
CA ASN A 81 18.50 3.19 1.05
C ASN A 81 18.96 4.53 0.48
N VAL A 82 18.09 5.25 -0.25
CA VAL A 82 18.38 6.59 -0.79
C VAL A 82 18.58 7.62 0.33
N GLU A 83 17.73 7.62 1.35
CA GLU A 83 17.87 8.50 2.51
C GLU A 83 19.20 8.23 3.25
N SER A 84 19.55 6.96 3.44
CA SER A 84 20.83 6.56 4.03
C SER A 84 22.02 7.06 3.19
N ALA A 85 21.95 6.91 1.86
CA ALA A 85 22.99 7.42 0.95
C ALA A 85 23.11 8.95 0.99
N LEU A 86 21.98 9.66 1.08
CA LEU A 86 21.95 11.12 1.16
C LEU A 86 22.51 11.63 2.49
N ASN A 87 22.17 11.00 3.60
CA ASN A 87 22.75 11.32 4.90
C ASN A 87 24.26 11.10 4.91
N LEU A 88 24.73 10.02 4.28
CA LEU A 88 26.15 9.79 4.15
C LEU A 88 26.84 10.82 3.25
N LEU A 89 26.23 11.22 2.13
CA LEU A 89 26.75 12.28 1.28
C LEU A 89 26.92 13.60 2.05
N ARG A 90 25.95 13.95 2.91
CA ARG A 90 26.05 15.11 3.81
C ARG A 90 27.23 14.99 4.78
N GLN A 91 27.46 13.80 5.35
CA GLN A 91 28.60 13.56 6.23
C GLN A 91 29.93 13.71 5.48
N VAL A 92 30.03 13.15 4.27
CA VAL A 92 31.23 13.28 3.42
C VAL A 92 31.48 14.75 3.05
N PHE A 93 30.43 15.52 2.72
CA PHE A 93 30.56 16.95 2.44
C PHE A 93 31.06 17.75 3.65
N LYS A 94 30.52 17.47 4.85
CA LYS A 94 30.99 18.07 6.10
C LYS A 94 32.45 17.71 6.36
N PHE A 95 32.84 16.45 6.18
CA PHE A 95 34.22 15.98 6.34
C PHE A 95 35.17 16.73 5.40
N ARG A 96 34.85 16.81 4.10
CA ARG A 96 35.64 17.53 3.10
C ARG A 96 35.81 19.01 3.45
N THR A 97 34.75 19.65 3.94
CA THR A 97 34.77 21.06 4.32
C THR A 97 35.69 21.31 5.51
N LEU A 98 35.60 20.47 6.55
CA LEU A 98 36.47 20.55 7.73
C LEU A 98 37.93 20.24 7.38
N SER A 99 38.18 19.24 6.52
CA SER A 99 39.54 18.92 6.05
C SER A 99 40.17 20.07 5.26
N SER A 100 39.42 20.73 4.39
CA SER A 100 39.91 21.91 3.64
C SER A 100 40.18 23.10 4.57
N LEU A 101 39.36 23.28 5.60
CA LEU A 101 39.54 24.35 6.59
C LEU A 101 40.77 24.09 7.46
N LEU A 102 41.01 22.83 7.84
CA LEU A 102 42.22 22.39 8.52
C LEU A 102 43.46 22.66 7.67
N ASP A 103 43.45 22.24 6.40
CA ASP A 103 44.57 22.44 5.47
C ASP A 103 44.90 23.93 5.30
N ARG A 104 43.89 24.78 5.12
CA ARG A 104 44.07 26.24 5.05
C ARG A 104 44.70 26.83 6.32
N ARG A 105 44.32 26.32 7.50
CA ARG A 105 44.89 26.76 8.79
C ARG A 105 46.34 26.30 8.97
N LEU A 106 46.67 25.08 8.51
CA LEU A 106 48.03 24.56 8.54
C LEU A 106 48.97 25.29 7.57
N GLN A 107 48.43 25.83 6.47
CA GLN A 107 49.19 26.63 5.50
C GLN A 107 49.48 28.06 5.97
N ASN A 108 48.87 28.54 7.06
CA ASN A 108 49.18 29.85 7.62
C ASN A 108 50.62 29.87 8.16
N SER A 109 51.44 30.78 7.65
CA SER A 109 52.86 30.92 8.01
C SER A 109 53.09 31.42 9.44
N VAL A 110 52.07 31.96 10.10
CA VAL A 110 52.07 32.36 11.50
C VAL A 110 50.87 31.72 12.18
N ILE A 111 51.11 30.74 13.03
CA ILE A 111 50.09 30.02 13.80
C ILE A 111 50.16 30.55 15.24
N ASN A 112 49.04 31.07 15.76
CA ASN A 112 48.92 31.49 17.16
C ASN A 112 48.23 30.39 18.01
N ASP A 113 48.23 30.55 19.34
CA ASP A 113 47.64 29.57 20.26
C ASP A 113 46.15 29.31 20.01
N GLN A 114 45.42 30.32 19.51
CA GLN A 114 44.00 30.18 19.15
C GLN A 114 43.83 29.33 17.87
N ASP A 115 44.74 29.45 16.90
CA ASP A 115 44.77 28.61 15.71
C ASP A 115 45.13 27.16 16.07
N ILE A 116 46.06 26.95 17.00
CA ILE A 116 46.42 25.61 17.51
C ILE A 116 45.21 24.94 18.16
N ALA A 117 44.51 25.62 19.07
CA ALA A 117 43.31 25.08 19.72
C ALA A 117 42.22 24.71 18.69
N GLN A 118 42.05 25.56 17.69
CA GLN A 118 41.08 25.38 16.61
C GLN A 118 41.47 24.25 15.63
N ILE A 119 42.76 24.04 15.39
CA ILE A 119 43.29 22.89 14.64
C ILE A 119 43.00 21.59 15.40
N VAL A 120 43.32 21.52 16.69
CA VAL A 120 43.08 20.33 17.53
C VAL A 120 41.59 19.96 17.54
N LEU A 121 40.70 20.93 17.76
CA LEU A 121 39.25 20.70 17.72
C LEU A 121 38.77 20.20 16.35
N THR A 122 39.36 20.70 15.27
CA THR A 122 39.00 20.27 13.90
C THR A 122 39.47 18.83 13.64
N VAL A 123 40.67 18.48 14.08
CA VAL A 123 41.23 17.11 13.97
C VAL A 123 40.40 16.12 14.78
N GLU A 124 40.05 16.45 16.01
CA GLU A 124 39.19 15.59 16.85
C GLU A 124 37.80 15.35 16.24
N GLU A 125 37.20 16.37 15.62
CA GLU A 125 35.92 16.24 14.94
C GLU A 125 36.04 15.37 13.68
N LEU A 126 37.13 15.51 12.90
CA LEU A 126 37.40 14.66 11.75
C LEU A 126 37.63 13.19 12.16
N ASP A 127 38.37 12.93 13.23
CA ASP A 127 38.60 11.59 13.78
C ASP A 127 37.29 10.93 14.24
N LYS A 128 36.42 11.69 14.92
CA LYS A 128 35.07 11.21 15.29
C LYS A 128 34.24 10.85 14.07
N MET A 129 34.33 11.63 13.00
CA MET A 129 33.60 11.35 11.75
C MET A 129 34.15 10.11 11.02
N LEU A 130 35.46 9.83 11.09
CA LEU A 130 36.08 8.62 10.53
C LEU A 130 35.70 7.35 11.30
N LEU A 131 35.48 7.48 12.62
CA LEU A 131 34.99 6.39 13.47
C LEU A 131 33.49 6.12 13.30
N ASN A 132 32.77 6.89 12.47
CA ASN A 132 31.35 6.69 12.26
C ASN A 132 31.08 5.36 11.52
N PRO A 133 30.36 4.40 12.12
CA PRO A 133 30.05 3.11 11.49
C PRO A 133 29.26 3.24 10.18
N ASP A 134 28.57 4.35 9.95
CA ASP A 134 27.85 4.59 8.71
C ASP A 134 28.78 4.79 7.50
N LEU A 135 30.00 5.32 7.70
CA LEU A 135 31.02 5.40 6.65
C LEU A 135 31.47 4.01 6.19
N ASN A 136 31.58 3.05 7.12
CA ASN A 136 31.92 1.66 6.80
C ASN A 136 30.78 0.93 6.05
N LYS A 137 29.51 1.31 6.29
CA LYS A 137 28.36 0.79 5.54
C LYS A 137 28.35 1.26 4.09
N LEU A 138 29.06 2.34 3.73
CA LEU A 138 29.12 2.86 2.36
C LEU A 138 29.69 1.85 1.36
N GLN A 139 30.73 1.11 1.74
CA GLN A 139 31.30 0.06 0.89
C GLN A 139 30.26 -1.03 0.62
N ALA A 140 29.47 -1.41 1.63
CA ALA A 140 28.39 -2.38 1.48
C ALA A 140 27.22 -1.86 0.60
N HIS A 141 26.86 -0.58 0.72
CA HIS A 141 25.86 0.05 -0.14
C HIS A 141 26.33 0.19 -1.59
N LYS A 142 27.61 0.47 -1.85
CA LYS A 142 28.20 0.48 -3.21
C LYS A 142 28.06 -0.89 -3.89
N SER A 143 28.37 -1.97 -3.18
CA SER A 143 28.22 -3.34 -3.69
C SER A 143 26.76 -3.70 -3.98
N LYS A 144 25.81 -3.27 -3.13
CA LYS A 144 24.36 -3.51 -3.34
C LYS A 144 23.80 -2.72 -4.53
N ILE A 145 24.17 -1.45 -4.67
CA ILE A 145 23.74 -0.59 -5.79
C ILE A 145 24.32 -1.10 -7.13
N GLN A 146 25.55 -1.60 -7.14
CA GLN A 146 26.13 -2.24 -8.33
C GLN A 146 25.42 -3.56 -8.70
N ALA A 147 25.01 -4.35 -7.71
CA ALA A 147 24.23 -5.57 -7.94
C ALA A 147 22.80 -5.29 -8.45
N GLN A 148 22.10 -4.30 -7.90
CA GLN A 148 20.75 -3.90 -8.35
C GLN A 148 20.76 -3.33 -9.79
N ASN A 149 21.81 -2.59 -10.17
CA ASN A 149 21.98 -2.09 -11.55
C ASN A 149 22.16 -3.19 -12.61
N SER A 150 22.49 -4.42 -12.19
CA SER A 150 22.66 -5.56 -13.11
C SER A 150 21.35 -6.31 -13.38
N ASN A 151 20.30 -6.06 -12.59
CA ASN A 151 19.02 -6.80 -12.65
C ASN A 151 17.80 -5.97 -13.07
N ASN A 152 17.88 -4.63 -13.06
CA ASN A 152 16.75 -3.77 -13.45
C ASN A 152 16.83 -3.38 -14.94
N SER A 153 16.30 -4.25 -15.80
CA SER A 153 15.99 -3.93 -17.21
C SER A 153 14.49 -3.79 -17.47
N LYS A 154 13.65 -3.60 -16.44
CA LYS A 154 12.20 -3.49 -16.58
C LYS A 154 11.56 -2.58 -15.51
N SER A 155 11.65 -1.26 -15.67
CA SER A 155 10.65 -0.33 -15.11
C SER A 155 10.85 1.08 -15.68
N SER A 156 10.01 1.46 -16.64
CA SER A 156 10.19 2.59 -17.56
C SER A 156 9.94 3.99 -16.98
N SER A 157 9.82 4.15 -15.66
CA SER A 157 9.55 5.46 -15.03
C SER A 157 10.69 5.96 -14.15
N ILE A 158 11.59 5.07 -13.70
CA ILE A 158 12.76 5.42 -12.86
C ILE A 158 14.02 5.63 -13.72
N ASP A 159 14.02 5.16 -14.98
CA ASP A 159 15.18 5.23 -15.88
C ASP A 159 15.68 6.67 -16.11
N HIS A 160 14.79 7.66 -16.15
CA HIS A 160 15.18 9.07 -16.30
C HIS A 160 15.87 9.67 -15.06
N LEU A 161 15.54 9.19 -13.85
CA LEU A 161 16.20 9.62 -12.61
C LEU A 161 17.51 8.86 -12.37
N LEU A 162 17.57 7.58 -12.76
CA LEU A 162 18.78 6.74 -12.67
C LEU A 162 19.90 7.19 -13.62
N LEU A 163 19.57 7.62 -14.85
CA LEU A 163 20.55 8.16 -15.80
C LEU A 163 21.18 9.48 -15.32
N SER A 164 20.39 10.35 -14.69
CA SER A 164 20.88 11.62 -14.12
C SER A 164 21.78 11.38 -12.89
N ASN A 165 21.38 10.45 -12.02
CA ASN A 165 22.14 10.13 -10.80
C ASN A 165 23.40 9.27 -11.04
N LYS A 166 23.46 8.46 -12.12
CA LYS A 166 24.67 7.71 -12.48
C LYS A 166 25.87 8.62 -12.75
N GLY A 167 25.65 9.73 -13.45
CA GLY A 167 26.70 10.71 -13.72
C GLY A 167 27.15 11.47 -12.46
N PHE A 168 26.21 11.78 -11.57
CA PHE A 168 26.52 12.47 -10.32
C PHE A 168 27.29 11.58 -9.34
N LEU A 169 26.82 10.34 -9.10
CA LEU A 169 27.43 9.43 -8.14
C LEU A 169 28.81 8.95 -8.59
N ASN A 170 29.01 8.61 -9.87
CA ASN A 170 30.34 8.23 -10.36
C ASN A 170 31.34 9.38 -10.20
N ASN A 171 30.95 10.61 -10.53
CA ASN A 171 31.81 11.78 -10.33
C ASN A 171 32.12 12.06 -8.85
N VAL A 172 31.20 11.78 -7.93
CA VAL A 172 31.46 11.93 -6.49
C VAL A 172 32.42 10.85 -6.00
N PHE A 173 32.23 9.59 -6.41
CA PHE A 173 33.08 8.47 -5.99
C PHE A 173 34.48 8.53 -6.60
N ASP A 174 34.63 8.96 -7.85
CA ASP A 174 35.94 9.07 -8.50
C ASP A 174 36.77 10.22 -7.89
N ASN A 175 36.12 11.30 -7.44
CA ASN A 175 36.77 12.40 -6.71
C ASN A 175 37.07 12.10 -5.22
N LEU A 176 36.60 10.97 -4.69
CA LEU A 176 36.89 10.51 -3.32
C LEU A 176 37.99 9.43 -3.27
N ALA A 177 38.36 8.86 -4.43
CA ALA A 177 39.36 7.83 -4.56
C ALA A 177 40.73 8.33 -5.09
N MET A 178 40.82 9.62 -5.44
CA MET A 178 42.08 10.36 -5.64
C MET A 178 42.49 11.06 -4.35
#